data_AF-A0AAV0NZZ6-F1
#
_entry.id   AF-A0AAV0NZZ6-F1
#
_cell.length_a   1.000
_cell.length_b   1.000
_cell.length_c   1.000
_cell.angle_alpha   90.00
_cell.angle_beta   90.00
_cell.angle_gamma   90.00
#
_symmetry.space_group_name_H-M   'P 1'
#
loop_
_entity.id
_entity.type
_entity.pdbx_description
1 polymer ?
#
loop_
_entity_poly.entity_id
_entity_poly.type
_entity_poly.pdbx_seq_one_letter_code
_entity_poly.pdbx_strand_id
1 'polypeptide(L)'
;MGDAAAQPENAKVLHLVRHAQGVHNVAGAKDHSALMSPEYFDAQLSPLGCQQVQDLRNYVVSSGILGKIQLVITSPLSRTMETAVRVFDTKPNRASVHNGGEAEEMLDVNYPPILAYELCRERLGLHPCDKRRTVTEYRSLYPDVDFSLKVMLTLCGRLMLERPLRRLQPGA
;
A
#
# COMPACT_ATOMS: atom_id res chain seq x y z
N MET A 1 -29.30 9.57 19.15
CA MET A 1 -28.66 10.19 17.98
C MET A 1 -27.56 11.11 18.49
N GLY A 2 -26.29 10.74 18.30
CA GLY A 2 -25.17 11.64 18.57
C GLY A 2 -24.84 12.38 17.28
N ASP A 3 -24.90 13.71 17.32
CA ASP A 3 -24.52 14.56 16.20
C ASP A 3 -23.05 14.31 15.85
N ALA A 4 -22.81 13.80 14.65
CA ALA A 4 -21.46 13.75 14.08
C ALA A 4 -21.03 15.21 13.83
N ALA A 5 -20.11 15.70 14.65
CA ALA A 5 -19.57 17.05 14.53
C ALA A 5 -19.14 17.32 13.06
N ALA A 6 -19.66 18.40 12.49
CA ALA A 6 -19.36 18.81 11.13
C ALA A 6 -17.84 18.95 10.96
N GLN A 7 -17.29 18.30 9.93
CA GLN A 7 -15.86 18.39 9.62
C GLN A 7 -15.52 19.84 9.25
N PRO A 8 -14.48 20.44 9.86
CA PRO A 8 -14.09 21.80 9.55
C PRO A 8 -13.71 21.94 8.07
N GLU A 9 -14.15 23.04 7.47
CA GLU A 9 -14.18 23.28 6.02
C GLU A 9 -12.79 23.26 5.33
N ASN A 10 -11.71 23.21 6.11
CA ASN A 10 -10.31 23.19 5.65
C ASN A 10 -9.44 22.12 6.33
N ALA A 11 -10.02 21.01 6.80
CA ALA A 11 -9.25 19.92 7.40
C ALA A 11 -8.74 18.90 6.37
N LYS A 12 -7.50 18.44 6.55
CA LYS A 12 -7.00 17.25 5.86
C LYS A 12 -7.35 16.02 6.69
N VAL A 13 -7.94 15.02 6.06
CA VAL A 13 -8.21 13.72 6.69
C VAL A 13 -7.05 12.77 6.40
N LEU A 14 -6.48 12.20 7.46
CA LEU A 14 -5.44 11.18 7.36
C LEU A 14 -6.00 9.84 7.86
N HIS A 15 -6.06 8.86 6.97
CA HIS A 15 -6.38 7.48 7.33
C HIS A 15 -5.09 6.70 7.54
N LEU A 16 -4.98 6.04 8.70
CA LEU A 16 -3.84 5.18 9.04
C LEU A 16 -4.27 3.73 8.98
N VAL A 17 -3.60 2.94 8.15
CA VAL A 17 -3.89 1.53 7.94
C VAL A 17 -2.62 0.72 8.15
N ARG A 18 -2.66 -0.25 9.07
CA ARG A 18 -1.61 -1.26 9.20
C ARG A 18 -1.78 -2.30 8.10
N HIS A 19 -0.67 -2.82 7.56
CA HIS A 19 -0.74 -3.94 6.61
C HIS A 19 -1.49 -5.14 7.19
N ALA A 20 -2.13 -5.92 6.33
CA ALA A 20 -2.76 -7.17 6.71
C ALA A 20 -1.73 -8.23 7.13
N GLN A 21 -2.18 -9.35 7.71
CA GLN A 21 -1.29 -10.38 8.25
C GLN A 21 -0.36 -10.94 7.17
N GLY A 22 0.95 -10.79 7.37
CA GLY A 22 1.98 -11.39 6.51
C GLY A 22 2.35 -12.80 6.96
N VAL A 23 2.91 -13.60 6.05
CA VAL A 23 3.39 -14.96 6.37
C VAL A 23 4.41 -14.99 7.51
N HIS A 24 5.25 -13.95 7.62
CA HIS A 24 6.20 -13.79 8.73
C HIS A 24 5.52 -13.60 10.09
N ASN A 25 4.32 -13.01 10.15
CA ASN A 25 3.58 -12.84 11.40
C ASN A 25 3.10 -14.21 11.91
N VAL A 26 2.63 -15.08 11.01
CA VAL A 26 2.20 -16.44 11.35
C VAL A 26 3.38 -17.26 11.87
N ALA A 27 4.54 -17.14 11.22
CA ALA A 27 5.76 -17.82 11.65
C ALA A 27 6.26 -17.30 13.00
N GLY A 28 6.40 -15.99 13.15
CA GLY A 28 6.87 -15.36 14.39
C GLY A 28 5.97 -15.58 15.59
N ALA A 29 4.66 -15.76 15.38
CA ALA A 29 3.72 -16.12 16.45
C ALA A 29 3.91 -17.56 16.95
N LYS A 30 4.40 -18.46 16.10
CA LYS A 30 4.71 -19.85 16.47
C LYS A 30 6.11 -19.95 17.08
N ASP A 31 7.07 -19.32 16.44
CA ASP A 31 8.46 -19.28 16.86
C ASP A 31 9.10 -17.94 16.44
N HIS A 32 9.48 -17.14 17.44
CA HIS A 32 10.08 -15.84 17.21
C HIS A 32 11.44 -15.95 16.49
N SER A 33 12.16 -17.08 16.62
CA SER A 33 13.42 -17.29 15.92
C SER A 33 13.23 -17.40 14.40
N ALA A 34 12.03 -17.82 13.95
CA ALA A 34 11.69 -17.92 12.54
C ALA A 34 11.73 -16.56 11.81
N LEU A 35 11.62 -15.43 12.54
CA LEU A 35 11.76 -14.10 11.97
C LEU A 35 13.16 -13.81 11.42
N MET A 36 14.16 -14.66 11.71
CA MET A 36 15.51 -14.59 11.13
C MET A 36 15.65 -15.43 9.86
N SER A 37 14.62 -16.20 9.48
CA SER A 37 14.67 -17.05 8.29
C SER A 37 14.66 -16.21 7.01
N PRO A 38 15.59 -16.47 6.06
CA PRO A 38 15.57 -15.87 4.72
C PRO A 38 14.29 -16.18 3.93
N GLU A 39 13.57 -17.25 4.28
CA GLU A 39 12.28 -17.62 3.66
C GLU A 39 11.25 -16.49 3.75
N TYR A 40 11.31 -15.70 4.82
CA TYR A 40 10.41 -14.57 5.03
C TYR A 40 10.93 -13.26 4.44
N PHE A 41 11.97 -13.30 3.58
CA PHE A 41 12.45 -12.12 2.88
C PHE A 41 11.31 -11.39 2.18
N ASP A 42 11.13 -10.11 2.55
CA ASP A 42 10.09 -9.25 1.99
C ASP A 42 8.72 -9.95 1.90
N ALA A 43 8.29 -10.45 3.06
CA ALA A 43 7.15 -11.35 3.21
C ALA A 43 5.86 -10.81 2.57
N GLN A 44 5.16 -11.70 1.87
CA GLN A 44 3.83 -11.47 1.30
C GLN A 44 2.73 -11.61 2.35
N LEU A 45 1.49 -11.28 1.96
CA LEU A 45 0.31 -11.58 2.76
C LEU A 45 0.11 -13.10 2.94
N SER A 46 -0.40 -13.47 4.11
CA SER A 46 -0.90 -14.82 4.37
C SER A 46 -2.31 -14.99 3.80
N PRO A 47 -2.86 -16.22 3.73
CA PRO A 47 -4.27 -16.43 3.35
C PRO A 47 -5.26 -15.62 4.18
N LEU A 48 -5.03 -15.50 5.50
CA LEU A 48 -5.85 -14.65 6.37
C LEU A 48 -5.64 -13.16 6.04
N GLY A 49 -4.41 -12.75 5.72
CA GLY A 49 -4.11 -11.39 5.28
C GLY A 49 -4.86 -11.00 4.00
N CYS A 50 -4.99 -11.93 3.05
CA CYS A 50 -5.80 -11.73 1.85
C CYS A 50 -7.28 -11.49 2.19
N GLN A 51 -7.84 -12.23 3.15
CA GLN A 51 -9.22 -12.02 3.60
C GLN A 51 -9.38 -10.65 4.26
N GLN A 52 -8.46 -10.26 5.14
CA GLN A 52 -8.48 -8.94 5.81
C GLN A 52 -8.46 -7.79 4.81
N VAL A 53 -7.67 -7.92 3.73
CA VAL A 53 -7.65 -6.97 2.62
C VAL A 53 -9.00 -6.89 1.92
N GLN A 54 -9.64 -8.03 1.64
CA GLN A 54 -10.97 -8.06 1.02
C GLN A 54 -12.03 -7.39 1.90
N ASP A 55 -12.00 -7.69 3.21
CA ASP A 55 -12.93 -7.10 4.17
C ASP A 55 -12.76 -5.58 4.24
N LEU A 56 -11.50 -5.10 4.29
CA LEU A 56 -11.19 -3.68 4.28
C LEU A 56 -11.61 -3.02 2.95
N ARG A 57 -11.40 -3.68 1.81
CA ARG A 57 -11.85 -3.22 0.50
C ARG A 57 -13.36 -3.00 0.49
N ASN A 58 -14.11 -4.01 0.94
CA ASN A 58 -15.56 -3.94 1.02
C ASN A 58 -16.01 -2.75 1.88
N TYR A 59 -15.36 -2.56 3.03
CA TYR A 59 -15.64 -1.43 3.93
C TYR A 59 -15.35 -0.06 3.30
N VAL A 60 -14.19 0.15 2.67
CA VAL A 60 -13.84 1.47 2.09
C VAL A 60 -14.73 1.82 0.89
N VAL A 61 -15.20 0.82 0.15
CA VAL A 61 -16.19 0.98 -0.92
C VAL A 61 -17.55 1.32 -0.33
N SER A 62 -18.09 0.49 0.56
CA SER A 62 -19.45 0.66 1.09
C SER A 62 -19.62 1.91 1.95
N SER A 63 -18.54 2.39 2.58
CA SER A 63 -18.53 3.64 3.36
C SER A 63 -18.39 4.91 2.51
N GLY A 64 -18.08 4.78 1.21
CA GLY A 64 -17.75 5.92 0.35
C GLY A 64 -16.43 6.62 0.71
N ILE A 65 -15.61 6.04 1.60
CA ILE A 65 -14.28 6.58 1.94
C ILE A 65 -13.40 6.59 0.70
N LEU A 66 -13.45 5.53 -0.12
CA LEU A 66 -12.61 5.39 -1.30
C LEU A 66 -12.69 6.61 -2.22
N GLY A 67 -13.90 7.11 -2.51
CA GLY A 67 -14.12 8.27 -3.37
C GLY A 67 -13.63 9.61 -2.77
N LYS A 68 -13.22 9.62 -1.50
CA LYS A 68 -12.66 10.80 -0.82
C LYS A 68 -11.13 10.76 -0.72
N ILE A 69 -10.50 9.62 -1.00
CA ILE A 69 -9.04 9.47 -0.93
C ILE A 69 -8.42 10.09 -2.17
N GLN A 70 -7.46 10.99 -1.96
CA GLN A 70 -6.74 11.67 -3.04
C GLN A 70 -5.33 11.11 -3.27
N LEU A 71 -4.78 10.36 -2.31
CA LEU A 71 -3.44 9.80 -2.35
C LEU A 71 -3.34 8.65 -1.35
N VAL A 72 -2.71 7.54 -1.76
CA VAL A 72 -2.32 6.45 -0.87
C VAL A 72 -0.80 6.42 -0.78
N ILE A 73 -0.27 6.48 0.43
CA ILE A 73 1.18 6.32 0.70
C ILE A 73 1.38 4.98 1.38
N THR A 74 2.32 4.18 0.88
CA THR A 74 2.64 2.87 1.43
C THR A 74 4.13 2.71 1.71
N SER A 75 4.47 1.84 2.67
CA SER A 75 5.83 1.36 2.83
C SER A 75 6.24 0.54 1.60
N PRO A 76 7.51 0.57 1.19
CA PRO A 76 8.03 -0.27 0.11
C PRO A 76 8.36 -1.69 0.62
N LEU A 77 7.40 -2.34 1.27
CA LEU A 77 7.44 -3.75 1.65
C LEU A 77 6.29 -4.47 0.95
N SER A 78 6.49 -5.72 0.55
CA SER A 78 5.49 -6.44 -0.26
C SER A 78 4.13 -6.53 0.43
N ARG A 79 4.07 -6.90 1.71
CA ARG A 79 2.82 -6.92 2.50
C ARG A 79 2.08 -5.58 2.54
N THR A 80 2.79 -4.45 2.59
CA THR A 80 2.17 -3.11 2.68
C THR A 80 1.70 -2.64 1.31
N MET A 81 2.48 -2.91 0.25
CA MET A 81 2.07 -2.59 -1.12
C MET A 81 0.93 -3.47 -1.59
N GLU A 82 0.97 -4.77 -1.31
CA GLU A 82 -0.14 -5.67 -1.65
C GLU A 82 -1.44 -5.26 -0.93
N THR A 83 -1.36 -4.88 0.35
CA THR A 83 -2.50 -4.32 1.08
C THR A 83 -3.02 -3.04 0.38
N ALA A 84 -2.14 -2.09 0.07
CA ALA A 84 -2.54 -0.82 -0.53
C ALA A 84 -3.19 -1.01 -1.92
N VAL A 85 -2.54 -1.79 -2.79
CA VAL A 85 -3.03 -2.08 -4.14
C VAL A 85 -4.38 -2.79 -4.07
N ARG A 86 -4.51 -3.87 -3.30
CA ARG A 86 -5.77 -4.63 -3.30
C ARG A 86 -6.94 -3.92 -2.59
N VAL A 87 -6.67 -2.94 -1.74
CA VAL A 87 -7.72 -2.13 -1.08
C VAL A 87 -8.10 -0.91 -1.90
N PHE A 88 -7.15 -0.23 -2.54
CA PHE A 88 -7.37 1.10 -3.13
C PHE A 88 -7.21 1.16 -4.66
N ASP A 89 -6.60 0.15 -5.28
CA ASP A 89 -6.55 -0.04 -6.74
C ASP A 89 -7.65 -1.00 -7.19
N THR A 90 -7.99 -0.94 -8.47
CA THR A 90 -9.24 -1.45 -9.06
C THR A 90 -9.14 -1.67 -10.55
N LYS A 91 -7.94 -1.67 -11.12
CA LYS A 91 -7.80 -2.30 -12.44
C LYS A 91 -8.34 -3.72 -12.32
N PRO A 92 -9.39 -4.09 -13.07
CA PRO A 92 -10.06 -5.37 -12.87
C PRO A 92 -9.03 -6.49 -13.02
N ASN A 93 -8.79 -7.17 -11.90
CA ASN A 93 -8.17 -8.47 -11.75
C ASN A 93 -6.85 -8.76 -12.49
N ARG A 94 -5.74 -8.69 -11.76
CA ARG A 94 -4.64 -9.69 -11.92
C ARG A 94 -4.89 -10.98 -11.12
N ALA A 95 -5.97 -11.04 -10.33
CA ALA A 95 -6.33 -12.18 -9.47
C ALA A 95 -7.39 -13.13 -10.08
N SER A 96 -8.07 -12.75 -11.16
CA SER A 96 -9.02 -13.61 -11.90
C SER A 96 -8.46 -13.98 -13.26
N VAL A 97 -7.49 -14.91 -13.28
CA VAL A 97 -7.16 -15.69 -14.49
C VAL A 97 -7.65 -17.14 -14.33
N HIS A 98 -8.57 -17.42 -13.38
CA HIS A 98 -9.08 -18.78 -13.20
C HIS A 98 -10.58 -18.95 -12.97
N ASN A 99 -11.42 -17.91 -13.03
CA ASN A 99 -12.86 -18.11 -13.09
C ASN A 99 -13.48 -17.00 -13.94
N GLY A 100 -14.16 -17.41 -15.02
CA GLY A 100 -14.84 -16.53 -15.98
C GLY A 100 -16.08 -15.86 -15.41
N GLY A 101 -15.89 -15.04 -14.37
CA GLY A 101 -16.91 -14.12 -13.87
C GLY A 101 -16.91 -12.84 -14.69
N GLU A 102 -18.12 -12.37 -15.00
CA GLU A 102 -18.40 -11.21 -15.84
C GLU A 102 -17.65 -9.96 -15.37
N ALA A 103 -17.24 -9.14 -16.33
CA ALA A 103 -16.54 -7.89 -16.07
C ALA A 103 -17.41 -6.99 -15.19
N GLU A 104 -17.03 -6.79 -13.92
CA GLU A 104 -17.67 -5.77 -13.10
C GLU A 104 -17.60 -4.44 -13.84
N GLU A 105 -18.77 -3.80 -14.00
CA GLU A 105 -18.90 -2.47 -14.60
C GLU A 105 -17.81 -1.55 -14.03
N MET A 106 -17.05 -0.93 -14.92
CA MET A 106 -16.05 0.06 -14.55
C MET A 106 -16.76 1.24 -13.90
N LEU A 107 -16.86 1.21 -12.57
CA LEU A 107 -17.27 2.37 -11.79
C LEU A 107 -16.34 3.52 -12.17
N ASP A 108 -16.92 4.66 -12.57
CA ASP A 108 -16.21 5.93 -12.85
C ASP A 108 -15.69 6.55 -11.53
N VAL A 109 -14.95 5.74 -10.78
CA VAL A 109 -14.30 6.12 -9.54
C VAL A 109 -12.89 6.49 -9.93
N ASN A 110 -12.54 7.76 -9.74
CA ASN A 110 -11.16 8.19 -9.88
C ASN A 110 -10.35 7.55 -8.74
N TYR A 111 -9.53 6.57 -9.06
CA TYR A 111 -8.74 5.83 -8.07
C TYR A 111 -7.52 6.64 -7.65
N PRO A 112 -7.20 6.70 -6.35
CA PRO A 112 -6.10 7.51 -5.87
C PRO A 112 -4.76 6.94 -6.35
N PRO A 113 -3.80 7.79 -6.75
CA PRO A 113 -2.43 7.34 -6.99
C PRO A 113 -1.86 6.67 -5.74
N ILE A 114 -1.10 5.59 -5.95
CA ILE A 114 -0.41 4.86 -4.89
C ILE A 114 1.09 5.16 -4.98
N LEU A 115 1.67 5.62 -3.88
CA LEU A 115 3.04 6.05 -3.78
C LEU A 115 3.79 5.25 -2.72
N ALA A 116 4.86 4.57 -3.11
CA ALA A 116 5.76 3.92 -2.17
C ALA A 116 6.75 4.94 -1.60
N TYR A 117 6.84 5.00 -0.27
CA TYR A 117 7.76 5.89 0.43
C TYR A 117 8.56 5.18 1.51
N GLU A 118 9.88 5.18 1.35
CA GLU A 118 10.81 4.49 2.26
C GLU A 118 10.74 4.96 3.72
N LEU A 119 10.37 6.22 4.00
CA LEU A 119 10.23 6.66 5.39
C LEU A 119 9.03 6.00 6.10
N CYS A 120 8.14 5.34 5.37
CA CYS A 120 7.06 4.54 5.96
C CYS A 120 7.51 3.13 6.33
N ARG A 121 8.75 2.74 6.04
CA ARG A 121 9.25 1.39 6.28
C ARG A 121 9.39 1.07 7.77
N GLU A 122 9.16 -0.20 8.10
CA GLU A 122 9.46 -0.80 9.41
C GLU A 122 10.96 -0.68 9.76
N ARG A 123 11.36 -1.24 10.90
CA ARG A 123 12.77 -1.34 11.35
C ARG A 123 13.71 -1.78 10.23
N LEU A 124 14.74 -0.97 9.96
CA LEU A 124 15.71 -1.28 8.91
C LEU A 124 16.68 -2.39 9.35
N GLY A 125 16.61 -3.53 8.65
CA GLY A 125 17.78 -4.40 8.44
C GLY A 125 18.03 -5.54 9.42
N LEU A 126 17.29 -5.65 10.53
CA LEU A 126 17.46 -6.76 11.47
C LEU A 126 16.84 -8.07 10.96
N HIS A 127 15.56 -8.02 10.59
CA HIS A 127 14.82 -9.20 10.14
C HIS A 127 14.77 -9.26 8.61
N PRO A 128 15.01 -10.43 7.98
CA PRO A 128 14.83 -10.59 6.54
C PRO A 128 13.46 -10.12 6.02
N CYS A 129 12.39 -10.26 6.80
CA CYS A 129 11.06 -9.78 6.44
C CYS A 129 10.93 -8.25 6.35
N ASP A 130 11.87 -7.51 6.94
CA ASP A 130 11.92 -6.05 6.84
C ASP A 130 12.88 -5.58 5.75
N LYS A 131 13.59 -6.52 5.10
CA LYS A 131 14.27 -6.27 3.82
C LYS A 131 13.24 -6.21 2.70
N ARG A 132 13.60 -5.53 1.62
CA ARG A 132 12.73 -5.27 0.48
C ARG A 132 13.42 -5.67 -0.81
N ARG A 133 12.63 -6.02 -1.83
CA ARG A 133 13.11 -6.19 -3.21
C ARG A 133 13.57 -4.87 -3.81
N THR A 134 14.29 -4.92 -4.92
CA THR A 134 14.68 -3.73 -5.67
C THR A 134 13.47 -3.04 -6.29
N VAL A 135 13.61 -1.75 -6.63
CA VAL A 135 12.54 -1.01 -7.33
C VAL A 135 12.25 -1.64 -8.70
N THR A 136 13.25 -2.21 -9.37
CA THR A 136 13.07 -2.90 -10.65
C THR A 136 12.14 -4.10 -10.50
N GLU A 137 12.35 -4.95 -9.49
CA GLU A 137 11.47 -6.10 -9.21
C GLU A 137 10.06 -5.64 -8.84
N TYR A 138 9.94 -4.57 -8.03
CA TYR A 138 8.63 -4.06 -7.65
C TYR A 138 7.83 -3.45 -8.78
N ARG A 139 8.46 -2.79 -9.76
CA ARG A 139 7.73 -2.30 -10.94
C ARG A 139 7.10 -3.43 -11.75
N SER A 140 7.68 -4.64 -11.72
CA SER A 140 7.08 -5.81 -12.35
C SER A 140 5.88 -6.34 -11.55
N LEU A 141 5.94 -6.31 -10.23
CA LEU A 141 4.89 -6.82 -9.33
C LEU A 141 3.74 -5.83 -9.12
N TYR A 142 4.06 -4.54 -9.03
CA TYR A 142 3.17 -3.43 -8.71
C TYR A 142 3.40 -2.27 -9.70
N PRO A 143 3.04 -2.43 -10.98
CA PRO A 143 3.35 -1.44 -12.02
C PRO A 143 2.68 -0.08 -11.81
N ASP A 144 1.61 -0.05 -11.02
CA ASP A 144 0.80 1.14 -10.75
C ASP A 144 1.21 1.87 -9.47
N VAL A 145 2.18 1.33 -8.74
CA VAL A 145 2.78 2.01 -7.60
C VAL A 145 3.90 2.91 -8.09
N ASP A 146 3.83 4.19 -7.73
CA ASP A 146 4.91 5.13 -7.96
C ASP A 146 6.05 4.90 -6.96
N PHE A 147 7.28 4.78 -7.46
CA PHE A 147 8.51 4.64 -6.69
C PHE A 147 9.46 5.83 -6.88
N SER A 148 8.95 6.97 -7.35
CA SER A 148 9.75 8.15 -7.69
C SER A 148 10.26 8.92 -6.48
N LEU A 149 9.62 8.80 -5.31
CA LEU A 149 10.07 9.46 -4.09
C LEU A 149 11.39 8.85 -3.61
N LYS A 150 12.45 9.65 -3.71
CA LYS A 150 13.77 9.30 -3.20
C LYS A 150 13.87 9.65 -1.72
N VAL A 151 14.44 8.75 -0.92
CA VAL A 151 15.02 9.16 0.36
C VAL A 151 16.23 9.99 0.03
N MET A 152 16.18 11.27 0.36
CA MET A 152 17.38 12.09 0.38
C MET A 152 18.19 11.67 1.61
N LEU A 153 18.99 10.60 1.45
CA LEU A 153 20.08 10.30 2.38
C LEU A 153 20.99 11.52 2.34
N THR A 154 20.86 12.37 3.35
CA THR A 154 21.72 13.54 3.50
C THR A 154 23.07 13.03 3.99
N LEU A 155 23.87 12.43 3.10
CA LEU A 155 25.30 12.26 3.35
C LEU A 155 25.91 13.66 3.20
N CYS A 156 26.24 14.27 4.33
CA CYS A 156 26.96 15.55 4.41
C CYS A 156 26.20 16.77 3.84
N GLY A 157 25.17 17.23 4.56
CA GLY A 157 24.84 18.67 4.66
C GLY A 157 24.50 19.49 3.40
N ARG A 158 24.25 18.89 2.23
CA ARG A 158 23.87 19.65 1.03
C ARG A 158 22.54 19.18 0.45
N LEU A 159 21.55 20.06 0.57
CA LEU A 159 20.22 19.91 -0.02
C LEU A 159 20.35 19.97 -1.55
N MET A 160 20.24 18.83 -2.23
CA MET A 160 20.04 18.81 -3.69
C MET A 160 18.55 18.57 -3.95
N LEU A 161 17.79 19.67 -4.05
CA LEU A 161 16.43 19.68 -4.55
C LEU A 161 16.47 19.36 -6.05
N GLU A 162 16.34 18.09 -6.41
CA GLU A 162 16.10 17.71 -7.80
C GLU A 162 14.65 17.25 -7.99
N ARG A 163 13.87 18.26 -8.39
CA ARG A 163 12.58 18.25 -9.10
C ARG A 163 11.30 18.21 -8.23
N PRO A 164 10.36 19.16 -8.45
CA PRO A 164 9.05 19.11 -7.85
C PRO A 164 8.26 17.90 -8.39
N LEU A 165 7.44 17.29 -7.53
CA LEU A 165 6.39 16.35 -7.91
C LEU A 165 5.68 16.89 -9.16
N ARG A 166 5.69 16.12 -10.26
CA ARG A 166 4.87 16.46 -11.41
C ARG A 166 3.43 16.48 -10.93
N ARG A 167 2.75 17.62 -11.06
CA ARG A 167 1.31 17.70 -10.89
C ARG A 167 0.71 16.67 -11.84
N LEU A 168 0.01 15.67 -11.30
CA LEU A 168 -0.97 14.91 -12.05
C LEU A 168 -1.99 15.93 -12.56
N GLN A 169 -1.96 16.20 -13.85
CA GLN A 169 -3.00 17.02 -14.45
C GLN A 169 -4.29 16.20 -14.49
N PRO A 170 -5.44 16.78 -14.12
CA PRO A 170 -6.73 16.16 -14.40
C PRO A 170 -6.88 16.07 -15.93
N GLY A 171 -7.25 14.90 -16.44
CA GLY A 171 -7.61 14.71 -17.84
C GLY A 171 -8.79 15.61 -18.22
N ALA A 172 -8.72 16.17 -19.42
CA ALA A 172 -9.76 16.95 -20.07
C ALA A 172 -10.94 16.09 -20.52
#